data_AF-A0A924G1R1-F1
#
_entry.id   AF-A0A924G1R1-F1
#
_cell.length_a   1.000
_cell.length_b   1.000
_cell.length_c   1.000
_cell.angle_alpha   90.00
_cell.angle_beta   90.00
_cell.angle_gamma   90.00
#
_symmetry.space_group_name_H-M   'P 1'
#
loop_
_entity.id
_entity.type
_entity.pdbx_description
1 polymer ?
#
loop_
_entity_poly.entity_id
_entity_poly.type
_entity_poly.pdbx_seq_one_letter_code
_entity_poly.pdbx_strand_id
1 'polypeptide(L)' 'MTICIIAIFSLLQTSFAQPSLQESQRTNIRVMNAIKTKEDTLKKQFEKAGLQWPPKQLYLRSFKYDSQLEIWVRN' A
#
# COMPACT_ATOMS: atom_id res chain seq x y z
N MET A 1 -14.37 45.26 7.46
CA MET A 1 -15.40 44.22 7.24
C MET A 1 -14.95 43.15 6.24
N THR A 2 -14.42 43.53 5.07
CA THR A 2 -13.92 42.61 4.03
C THR A 2 -12.75 41.72 4.47
N ILE A 3 -11.79 42.25 5.23
CA ILE A 3 -10.63 41.48 5.76
C ILE A 3 -11.08 40.38 6.74
N CYS A 4 -12.08 40.66 7.57
CA CYS A 4 -12.63 39.70 8.52
C CYS A 4 -13.33 38.52 7.82
N ILE A 5 -13.98 38.77 6.68
CA ILE A 5 -14.68 37.75 5.88
C ILE A 5 -13.67 36.80 5.23
N ILE A 6 -12.56 37.33 4.71
CA ILE A 6 -11.49 36.51 4.11
C ILE A 6 -10.82 35.63 5.17
N ALA A 7 -10.58 36.18 6.37
CA ALA A 7 -10.00 35.43 7.50
C ALA A 7 -10.91 34.28 7.97
N ILE A 8 -12.23 34.49 8.00
CA ILE A 8 -13.22 33.46 8.34
C ILE A 8 -13.25 32.35 7.26
N PHE A 9 -13.13 32.72 5.98
CA PHE A 9 -13.11 31.73 4.89
C PHE A 9 -11.86 30.85 4.91
N SER A 10 -10.70 31.40 5.28
CA SER A 10 -9.46 30.62 5.44
C SER A 10 -9.51 29.62 6.62
N LEU A 11 -10.33 29.88 7.64
CA LEU A 11 -10.47 29.00 8.82
C LEU A 11 -11.39 27.79 8.57
N LEU A 12 -12.17 27.81 7.47
CA LEU A 12 -13.14 26.77 7.13
C LEU A 12 -12.58 25.70 6.17
N GLN A 13 -11.29 25.72 5.86
CA GLN A 13 -10.69 24.75 4.94
C GLN A 13 -10.46 23.40 5.63
N THR A 14 -11.27 22.40 5.29
CA THR A 14 -11.01 21.00 5.64
C THR A 14 -9.96 20.42 4.70
N SER A 15 -8.88 19.88 5.27
CA SER A 15 -7.82 19.23 4.51
C SER A 15 -8.18 17.76 4.28
N PHE A 16 -8.29 17.35 3.01
CA PHE A 16 -8.45 15.94 2.65
C PHE A 16 -7.09 15.35 2.28
N ALA A 17 -6.66 14.31 3.01
CA ALA A 17 -5.45 13.57 2.70
C ALA A 17 -5.69 12.60 1.52
N GLN A 18 -4.66 12.35 0.70
CA GLN A 18 -4.77 11.36 -0.36
C GLN A 18 -4.87 9.95 0.23
N PRO A 19 -5.76 9.08 -0.31
CA PRO A 19 -5.85 7.70 0.14
C PRO A 19 -4.53 6.97 -0.13
N SER A 20 -4.19 6.03 0.74
CA SER A 20 -2.98 5.21 0.51
C SER A 20 -3.11 4.46 -0.82
N LEU A 21 -2.01 4.32 -1.54
CA LEU A 21 -1.97 3.57 -2.79
C LEU A 21 -2.50 2.14 -2.61
N GLN A 22 -2.24 1.53 -1.46
CA GLN A 22 -2.74 0.19 -1.15
C GLN A 22 -4.28 0.17 -1.06
N GLU A 23 -4.90 1.16 -0.43
CA GLU A 23 -6.35 1.31 -0.36
C GLU A 23 -6.95 1.49 -1.76
N SER A 24 -6.34 2.35 -2.57
CA SER A 24 -6.77 2.58 -3.95
C SER A 24 -6.63 1.35 -4.83
N GLN A 25 -5.59 0.52 -4.64
CA GLN A 25 -5.42 -0.71 -5.41
C GLN A 25 -6.45 -1.79 -5.05
N ARG A 26 -6.93 -1.84 -3.80
CA ARG A 26 -7.94 -2.81 -3.36
C ARG A 26 -9.31 -2.60 -4.00
N THR A 27 -9.62 -1.40 -4.50
CA THR A 27 -10.87 -1.14 -5.22
C THR A 27 -10.88 -1.79 -6.60
N ASN A 28 -9.71 -2.12 -7.16
CA ASN A 28 -9.62 -2.83 -8.42
C ASN A 28 -9.99 -4.31 -8.25
N ILE A 29 -11.04 -4.76 -8.94
CA ILE A 29 -11.58 -6.13 -8.84
C ILE A 29 -10.50 -7.19 -9.13
N ARG A 30 -9.59 -6.95 -10.09
CA ARG A 30 -8.50 -7.88 -10.42
C ARG A 30 -7.55 -8.06 -9.23
N VAL A 31 -7.20 -6.95 -8.57
CA VAL A 31 -6.30 -6.96 -7.40
C VAL A 31 -6.98 -7.62 -6.21
N MET A 32 -8.24 -7.26 -5.94
CA MET A 32 -9.04 -7.87 -4.87
C MET A 32 -9.13 -9.39 -5.03
N ASN A 33 -9.41 -9.88 -6.24
CA ASN A 33 -9.49 -11.32 -6.51
C ASN A 33 -8.13 -12.01 -6.36
N ALA A 34 -7.03 -11.37 -6.78
CA ALA A 34 -5.69 -11.90 -6.59
C ALA A 34 -5.32 -12.00 -5.11
N ILE A 35 -5.62 -10.98 -4.31
CA ILE A 35 -5.41 -11.01 -2.84
C ILE A 35 -6.25 -12.15 -2.24
N LYS A 36 -7.56 -12.17 -2.49
CA LYS A 36 -8.47 -13.18 -1.92
C LYS A 36 -8.02 -14.62 -2.21
N THR A 37 -7.49 -14.88 -3.41
CA THR A 37 -7.09 -16.23 -3.81
C THR A 37 -5.68 -16.61 -3.37
N LYS A 38 -4.77 -15.65 -3.15
CA LYS A 38 -3.35 -15.92 -2.87
C LYS A 38 -2.92 -15.59 -1.45
N GLU A 39 -3.68 -14.79 -0.72
CA GLU A 39 -3.30 -14.33 0.62
C GLU A 39 -3.07 -15.49 1.60
N ASP A 40 -3.95 -16.50 1.62
CA ASP A 40 -3.79 -17.66 2.51
C ASP A 40 -2.54 -18.48 2.18
N THR A 41 -2.23 -18.62 0.89
CA THR A 41 -1.00 -19.32 0.46
C THR A 41 0.24 -18.53 0.86
N LEU A 42 0.17 -17.21 0.79
CA LEU A 42 1.28 -16.32 1.13
C LEU A 42 1.54 -16.31 2.64
N LYS A 43 0.48 -16.25 3.47
CA LYS A 43 0.59 -16.39 4.94
C LYS A 43 1.33 -17.66 5.34
N LYS A 44 0.93 -18.81 4.77
CA LYS A 44 1.59 -20.11 5.04
C LYS A 44 3.05 -20.13 4.58
N GLN A 45 3.39 -19.48 3.46
CA GLN A 45 4.77 -19.37 3.00
C GLN A 45 5.62 -18.53 3.93
N PHE A 46 5.07 -17.43 4.45
CA PHE A 46 5.72 -16.58 5.45
C PHE A 46 5.96 -17.34 6.75
N GLU A 47 4.94 -18.03 7.27
CA GLU A 47 5.05 -18.87 8.47
C GLU A 47 6.13 -19.97 8.30
N LYS A 48 6.13 -20.66 7.15
CA LYS A 48 7.14 -21.68 6.82
C LYS A 48 8.56 -21.10 6.77
N ALA A 49 8.70 -19.85 6.34
CA ALA A 49 9.98 -19.14 6.31
C ALA A 49 10.36 -18.52 7.67
N GLY A 50 9.53 -18.66 8.71
CA GLY A 50 9.73 -18.01 10.02
C GLY A 50 9.58 -16.48 9.97
N LEU A 51 8.88 -15.95 8.97
CA LEU A 51 8.64 -14.52 8.77
C LEU A 51 7.24 -14.14 9.26
N GLN A 52 7.09 -12.87 9.69
CA GLN A 52 5.79 -12.33 10.09
C GLN A 52 5.01 -11.80 8.88
N TRP A 53 3.75 -12.18 8.77
CA TRP A 53 2.80 -11.60 7.82
C TRP A 53 1.88 -10.61 8.56
N PRO A 54 1.60 -9.41 8.00
CA PRO A 54 2.19 -8.83 6.79
C PRO A 54 3.63 -8.32 7.03
N PRO A 55 4.51 -8.35 6.00
CA PRO A 55 5.87 -7.82 6.13
C PRO A 55 5.85 -6.31 6.39
N LYS A 56 6.71 -5.84 7.30
CA LYS A 56 6.93 -4.40 7.51
C LYS A 56 7.66 -3.76 6.34
N GLN A 57 8.66 -4.47 5.80
CA GLN A 57 9.49 -4.01 4.70
C GLN A 57 9.67 -5.13 3.69
N LEU A 58 9.43 -4.78 2.42
CA LEU A 58 9.57 -5.68 1.29
C LEU A 58 10.35 -4.95 0.19
N TYR A 59 11.43 -5.57 -0.27
CA TYR A 59 12.31 -5.06 -1.31
C TYR A 59 12.12 -5.91 -2.57
N LEU A 60 11.97 -5.26 -3.72
CA LEU A 60 11.92 -5.93 -5.02
C LEU A 60 13.14 -5.54 -5.82
N ARG A 61 13.82 -6.54 -6.37
CA ARG A 61 14.94 -6.34 -7.29
C ARG A 61 14.66 -7.07 -8.60
N SER A 62 14.68 -6.33 -9.70
CA SER A 62 14.52 -6.88 -11.05
C SER A 62 15.84 -6.85 -11.80
N PHE A 63 16.25 -8.00 -12.33
CA PHE A 63 17.41 -8.16 -13.19
C PHE A 63 16.92 -8.33 -14.63
N LYS A 64 16.98 -7.25 -15.41
CA LYS A 64 16.44 -7.21 -16.78
C LYS A 64 17.15 -8.18 -17.73
N TYR A 65 18.48 -8.27 -17.64
CA TYR A 65 19.28 -9.12 -18.51
C TYR A 65 19.00 -10.61 -18.28
N ASP A 66 18.80 -10.99 -17.01
CA ASP A 66 18.56 -12.39 -16.63
C ASP A 66 17.07 -12.75 -16.56
N SER A 67 16.18 -11.77 -16.78
CA SER A 67 14.73 -11.92 -16.59
C SER A 67 14.33 -12.48 -15.22
N GLN A 68 15.08 -12.08 -14.17
CA GLN A 68 14.86 -12.53 -12.79
C GLN A 68 14.24 -11.43 -11.94
N LEU A 69 13.33 -11.82 -11.04
CA LEU A 69 12.75 -10.96 -10.02
C LEU A 69 12.99 -11.59 -8.65
N GLU A 70 13.72 -10.88 -7.81
CA GLU A 70 13.93 -11.26 -6.42
C GLU A 70 13.06 -10.41 -5.50
N ILE A 71 12.55 -11.05 -4.45
CA ILE A 71 11.74 -10.42 -3.42
C ILE A 71 12.39 -10.75 -2.07
N TRP A 72 12.74 -9.70 -1.33
CA TRP A 72 13.39 -9.80 -0.03
C TRP A 72 12.50 -9.18 1.03
N VAL A 73 12.39 -9.85 2.18
CA VAL A 73 11.60 -9.38 3.32
C VAL A 73 12.54 -9.06 4.48
N ARG A 74 12.29 -7.93 5.16
CA ARG A 74 12.99 -7.55 6.38
C ARG A 74 11.98 -7.35 7.51
N ASN A 75 12.25 -7.94 8.67
CA ASN A 75 11.40 -7.89 9.86
C ASN A 75 11.81 -6.78 10.84
#